data_AF-A0A1Q9CJW3-F1
#
_entry.id   AF-A0A1Q9CJW3-F1
#
_cell.length_a   1.000
_cell.length_b   1.000
_cell.length_c   1.000
_cell.angle_alpha   90.00
_cell.angle_beta   90.00
_cell.angle_gamma   90.00
#
_symmetry.space_group_name_H-M   'P 1'
#
loop_
_entity.id
_entity.type
_entity.pdbx_description
1 polymer ?
#
loop_
_entity_poly.entity_id
_entity_poly.type
_entity_poly.pdbx_seq_one_letter_code
_entity_poly.pdbx_strand_id
1 'polypeptide(L)'
;MQAVHQLHRPPFAAFKVSAAPTAAQTVQIVHETKELDDDLDGSADDPDLEEREERPGLIPVKPTFCLELPGHVPKGITTKPREDWNVDPYFWIDGTKYEVIGKVGSGSFGTVHQALELVDAEKNIRKENFIPVAVKRSSPQKPEILEAALLEAKILQKMADPSFDGLLPRYVSHGVIPPPPGSDIKKQAEVVLAMTKLPGIPLDFWIYGIDEQALKSVSIPKMVDGDLPGACRTRRLEHCADMCLELLRTMCPIFSTLRKFAFHRDISAHNFLIDDVKDNTAKFAVLDFGLAVRADKWRREWGTRNIAGDPRYFAPAAWMQLTCGHKYVACHPESCWVKQYAHRLDHYSFGMLMLEMLFALWKGPEADEEDWAQSGELSDQVKSWRSSFLTTRSAWKAWWKTCVRLFQSFHNGGAHALRDEFLVNRNPNKKQLAIDDHCDFLSATVKEIAAPCTDVPEGELYKKVSFVLQVASELINPTGKTRWQEIHWRLLNLTGEASKLHTRRRHRISTEPTSSFGAVAQIAAEVEESDDEAQPTVESMPSDSSFGSDADLLVTKVGSNYSDEADKVSRLPALRTALKSGHRRIWTETGLRVPDKEMLKAAES
;
A
#
# COMPACT_ATOMS: atom_id res chain seq x y z
N MET A 1 8.22 12.90 66.20
CA MET A 1 7.46 13.43 65.05
C MET A 1 8.41 14.22 64.13
N GLN A 2 9.30 13.67 63.30
CA GLN A 2 9.34 12.37 62.61
C GLN A 2 8.08 12.11 61.77
N ALA A 3 8.15 11.64 60.51
CA ALA A 3 9.31 11.19 59.73
C ALA A 3 8.94 10.91 58.24
N VAL A 4 9.95 10.89 57.34
CA VAL A 4 10.17 9.88 56.25
C VAL A 4 9.12 9.85 55.09
N HIS A 5 9.35 9.39 53.85
CA HIS A 5 10.47 8.66 53.21
C HIS A 5 10.90 9.27 51.85
N GLN A 6 12.17 9.06 51.48
CA GLN A 6 12.69 8.98 50.11
C GLN A 6 12.12 7.76 49.35
N LEU A 7 12.20 7.68 48.01
CA LEU A 7 12.63 6.45 47.33
C LEU A 7 13.05 6.67 45.87
N HIS A 8 14.08 5.91 45.49
CA HIS A 8 14.93 6.00 44.30
C HIS A 8 14.22 5.87 42.94
N ARG A 9 14.77 6.55 41.92
CA ARG A 9 14.72 6.08 40.52
C ARG A 9 15.97 5.22 40.25
N PRO A 10 15.88 4.10 39.52
CA PRO A 10 17.04 3.36 39.05
C PRO A 10 17.69 4.05 37.83
N PRO A 11 18.99 3.86 37.58
CA PRO A 11 19.63 4.28 36.34
C PRO A 11 19.22 3.36 35.17
N PHE A 12 19.05 3.92 33.99
CA PHE A 12 18.89 3.14 32.76
C PHE A 12 20.25 2.57 32.33
N ALA A 13 20.33 1.25 32.16
CA ALA A 13 21.47 0.61 31.52
C ALA A 13 21.47 0.92 30.01
N ALA A 14 22.58 1.44 29.49
CA ALA A 14 22.76 1.67 28.07
C ALA A 14 23.17 0.38 27.36
N PHE A 15 22.23 -0.28 26.66
CA PHE A 15 22.57 -1.36 25.73
C PHE A 15 23.22 -0.79 24.47
N LYS A 16 24.49 -1.13 24.25
CA LYS A 16 25.25 -0.76 23.05
C LYS A 16 25.23 -1.92 22.06
N VAL A 17 24.22 -1.94 21.17
CA VAL A 17 24.13 -2.95 20.12
C VAL A 17 25.09 -2.58 18.97
N SER A 18 26.13 -3.39 18.78
CA SER A 18 26.97 -3.35 17.58
C SER A 18 26.23 -4.04 16.43
N ALA A 19 25.67 -3.26 15.50
CA ALA A 19 25.05 -3.78 14.29
C ALA A 19 25.94 -3.52 13.07
N ALA A 20 26.47 -4.60 12.47
CA ALA A 20 27.05 -4.54 11.13
C ALA A 20 25.92 -4.35 10.09
N PRO A 21 26.18 -3.66 8.95
CA PRO A 21 25.13 -3.36 7.98
C PRO A 21 24.72 -4.60 7.16
N THR A 22 23.57 -5.19 7.52
CA THR A 22 22.89 -6.20 6.70
C THR A 22 22.05 -5.55 5.59
N ALA A 23 21.95 -6.24 4.44
CA ALA A 23 21.30 -5.71 3.25
C ALA A 23 19.78 -5.53 3.42
N ALA A 24 19.22 -4.50 2.76
CA ALA A 24 17.79 -4.22 2.79
C ALA A 24 16.96 -5.40 2.24
N GLN A 25 16.07 -5.94 3.08
CA GLN A 25 15.11 -6.94 2.67
C GLN A 25 13.70 -6.33 2.56
N THR A 26 13.12 -6.37 1.36
CA THR A 26 11.65 -6.38 1.20
C THR A 26 11.23 -7.85 1.19
N VAL A 27 10.74 -8.33 2.34
CA VAL A 27 10.50 -9.76 2.61
C VAL A 27 9.09 -10.16 2.18
N GLN A 28 8.96 -11.16 1.32
CA GLN A 28 7.73 -11.95 1.25
C GLN A 28 7.64 -12.82 2.51
N ILE A 29 6.62 -12.59 3.35
CA ILE A 29 6.45 -13.33 4.60
C ILE A 29 5.89 -14.72 4.30
N VAL A 30 6.79 -15.70 4.17
CA VAL A 30 6.45 -17.13 4.06
C VAL A 30 6.07 -17.64 5.46
N HIS A 31 4.95 -18.34 5.56
CA HIS A 31 4.62 -19.10 6.78
C HIS A 31 5.46 -20.37 6.85
N GLU A 32 6.65 -20.30 7.46
CA GLU A 32 7.37 -21.49 7.93
C GLU A 32 6.96 -21.79 9.39
N THR A 33 6.57 -23.05 9.63
CA THR A 33 6.36 -23.61 10.97
C THR A 33 7.40 -24.69 11.21
N LYS A 34 8.34 -24.46 12.12
CA LYS A 34 9.19 -25.53 12.66
C LYS A 34 9.75 -25.20 14.04
N GLU A 35 9.83 -26.24 14.85
CA GLU A 35 10.43 -26.28 16.19
C GLU A 35 11.96 -26.25 16.10
N LEU A 36 12.62 -25.74 17.16
CA LEU A 36 14.06 -25.84 17.36
C LEU A 36 14.37 -25.87 18.87
N ASP A 37 15.15 -26.86 19.26
CA ASP A 37 15.75 -27.02 20.60
C ASP A 37 17.22 -26.55 20.61
N ASP A 38 17.74 -26.41 21.84
CA ASP A 38 19.14 -26.42 22.30
C ASP A 38 20.11 -25.27 21.97
N ASP A 39 20.47 -24.56 23.05
CA ASP A 39 21.82 -24.26 23.56
C ASP A 39 22.93 -23.72 22.63
N LEU A 40 23.57 -22.60 23.07
CA LEU A 40 24.90 -22.69 23.68
C LEU A 40 25.36 -21.39 24.40
N ASP A 41 26.31 -21.59 25.31
CA ASP A 41 26.89 -20.67 26.29
C ASP A 41 28.06 -19.82 25.71
N GLY A 42 28.49 -18.75 26.41
CA GLY A 42 29.69 -17.99 26.04
C GLY A 42 29.84 -16.59 26.64
N SER A 43 30.61 -16.47 27.73
CA SER A 43 31.04 -15.21 28.36
C SER A 43 32.44 -14.76 27.92
N ALA A 44 32.76 -13.46 28.06
CA ALA A 44 34.07 -12.94 28.52
C ALA A 44 34.12 -11.39 28.53
N ASP A 45 34.93 -10.83 29.43
CA ASP A 45 35.12 -9.40 29.72
C ASP A 45 36.27 -8.74 28.92
N ASP A 46 36.24 -7.40 28.76
CA ASP A 46 37.32 -6.45 29.18
C ASP A 46 36.94 -4.97 28.86
N PRO A 47 37.64 -3.93 29.40
CA PRO A 47 37.06 -2.60 29.60
C PRO A 47 37.80 -1.45 28.87
N ASP A 48 37.52 -0.22 29.33
CA ASP A 48 38.18 1.06 29.05
C ASP A 48 38.10 1.64 27.61
N LEU A 49 37.51 2.84 27.51
CA LEU A 49 38.09 3.98 26.78
C LEU A 49 37.34 5.29 27.12
N GLU A 50 38.09 6.39 27.10
CA GLU A 50 37.78 7.65 27.80
C GLU A 50 36.73 8.56 27.13
N GLU A 51 36.11 9.44 27.93
CA GLU A 51 35.19 10.49 27.47
C GLU A 51 35.93 11.62 26.73
N ARG A 52 35.35 12.10 25.61
CA ARG A 52 35.60 13.45 25.08
C ARG A 52 34.29 14.11 24.69
N GLU A 53 33.90 15.14 25.43
CA GLU A 53 32.86 16.07 25.02
C GLU A 53 33.39 17.02 23.94
N GLU A 54 32.79 17.04 22.75
CA GLU A 54 32.91 18.15 21.81
C GLU A 54 31.52 18.70 21.46
N ARG A 55 31.32 20.00 21.72
CA ARG A 55 30.10 20.73 21.34
C ARG A 55 30.29 21.41 19.98
N PRO A 56 29.43 21.17 18.98
CA PRO A 56 29.38 22.02 17.79
C PRO A 56 28.41 23.19 17.97
N GLY A 57 28.86 24.40 17.65
CA GLY A 57 28.03 25.61 17.63
C GLY A 57 27.10 25.67 16.42
N LEU A 58 25.93 26.29 16.59
CA LEU A 58 24.96 26.52 15.52
C LEU A 58 25.41 27.64 14.57
N ILE A 59 25.53 27.31 13.27
CA ILE A 59 25.64 28.29 12.18
C ILE A 59 24.28 28.32 11.44
N PRO A 60 23.65 29.50 11.24
CA PRO A 60 22.37 29.58 10.55
C PRO A 60 22.53 29.43 9.04
N VAL A 61 22.06 28.32 8.48
CA VAL A 61 22.02 28.08 7.03
C VAL A 61 20.71 28.65 6.46
N LYS A 62 20.80 29.57 5.49
CA LYS A 62 19.64 29.99 4.69
C LYS A 62 19.29 28.92 3.65
N PRO A 63 18.03 28.49 3.51
CA PRO A 63 17.64 27.54 2.49
C PRO A 63 17.47 28.25 1.14
N THR A 64 18.40 28.01 0.21
CA THR A 64 18.23 28.34 -1.22
C THR A 64 18.35 27.05 -2.02
N PHE A 65 17.32 26.21 -1.95
CA PHE A 65 17.28 24.94 -2.68
C PHE A 65 16.80 25.13 -4.12
N CYS A 66 17.73 25.49 -5.01
CA CYS A 66 17.65 25.07 -6.40
C CYS A 66 18.40 23.73 -6.52
N LEU A 67 17.66 22.62 -6.45
CA LEU A 67 18.16 21.34 -6.92
C LEU A 67 18.31 21.41 -8.45
N GLU A 68 19.54 21.48 -8.93
CA GLU A 68 19.83 21.26 -10.35
C GLU A 68 19.48 19.80 -10.69
N LEU A 69 18.31 19.60 -11.29
CA LEU A 69 17.92 18.31 -11.84
C LEU A 69 18.99 17.86 -12.86
N PRO A 70 19.47 16.60 -12.84
CA PRO A 70 20.48 16.10 -13.77
C PRO A 70 19.88 15.84 -15.17
N GLY A 71 19.45 16.91 -15.84
CA GLY A 71 18.88 16.93 -17.19
C GLY A 71 19.89 17.21 -18.31
N HIS A 72 21.19 17.26 -17.98
CA HIS A 72 22.27 17.34 -18.97
C HIS A 72 23.18 16.12 -18.84
N VAL A 73 23.15 15.25 -19.84
CA VAL A 73 24.19 14.25 -20.05
C VAL A 73 25.48 15.00 -20.38
N PRO A 74 26.56 14.90 -19.58
CA PRO A 74 27.79 15.60 -19.88
C PRO A 74 28.36 15.12 -21.23
N LYS A 75 28.64 16.05 -22.13
CA LYS A 75 29.40 15.79 -23.36
C LYS A 75 30.85 15.47 -23.00
N GLY A 76 31.11 14.21 -22.60
CA GLY A 76 32.43 13.76 -22.17
C GLY A 76 32.47 12.62 -21.15
N ILE A 77 31.41 11.82 -20.97
CA ILE A 77 31.49 10.61 -20.14
C ILE A 77 32.52 9.64 -20.75
N THR A 78 33.66 9.50 -20.08
CA THR A 78 34.70 8.53 -20.42
C THR A 78 34.21 7.12 -20.10
N THR A 79 34.06 6.28 -21.12
CA THR A 79 33.49 4.93 -21.04
C THR A 79 34.44 3.88 -20.47
N LYS A 80 35.29 4.24 -19.50
CA LYS A 80 36.01 3.22 -18.73
C LYS A 80 35.00 2.55 -17.80
N PRO A 81 34.82 1.21 -17.86
CA PRO A 81 34.06 0.50 -16.85
C PRO A 81 34.66 0.86 -15.49
N ARG A 82 33.82 1.28 -14.53
CA ARG A 82 34.34 1.43 -13.17
C ARG A 82 34.55 0.02 -12.60
N GLU A 83 35.75 -0.21 -12.08
CA GLU A 83 36.18 -1.53 -11.55
C GLU A 83 35.43 -1.94 -10.27
N ASP A 84 34.65 -1.04 -9.65
CA ASP A 84 33.84 -1.31 -8.46
C ASP A 84 32.55 -2.11 -8.77
N TRP A 85 32.15 -2.25 -10.04
CA TRP A 85 30.89 -2.92 -10.41
C TRP A 85 31.17 -4.35 -10.87
N ASN A 86 30.97 -5.31 -9.95
CA ASN A 86 31.07 -6.75 -10.21
C ASN A 86 29.86 -7.28 -11.03
N VAL A 87 29.62 -6.64 -12.18
CA VAL A 87 28.50 -6.86 -13.09
C VAL A 87 29.05 -6.87 -14.50
N ASP A 88 28.52 -7.73 -15.37
CA ASP A 88 28.86 -7.72 -16.79
C ASP A 88 28.58 -6.31 -17.37
N PRO A 89 29.53 -5.67 -18.09
CA PRO A 89 29.27 -4.41 -18.77
C PRO A 89 28.18 -4.52 -19.85
N TYR A 90 27.74 -5.73 -20.20
CA TYR A 90 26.66 -5.97 -21.15
C TYR A 90 25.56 -6.90 -20.62
N PHE A 91 24.32 -6.65 -21.03
CA PHE A 91 23.23 -7.61 -20.97
C PHE A 91 22.83 -8.07 -22.37
N TRP A 92 22.50 -9.34 -22.53
CA TRP A 92 21.92 -9.91 -23.73
C TRP A 92 20.48 -10.34 -23.46
N ILE A 93 19.52 -9.77 -24.18
CA ILE A 93 18.09 -9.99 -23.98
C ILE A 93 17.44 -10.12 -25.34
N ASP A 94 16.92 -11.31 -25.67
CA ASP A 94 16.25 -11.61 -26.94
C ASP A 94 17.05 -11.15 -28.17
N GLY A 95 18.31 -11.61 -28.26
CA GLY A 95 19.26 -11.24 -29.32
C GLY A 95 19.80 -9.80 -29.26
N THR A 96 19.19 -8.92 -28.44
CA THR A 96 19.57 -7.52 -28.32
C THR A 96 20.62 -7.34 -27.22
N LYS A 97 21.69 -6.59 -27.52
CA LYS A 97 22.79 -6.30 -26.59
C LYS A 97 22.58 -4.92 -25.97
N TYR A 98 22.79 -4.80 -24.66
CA TYR A 98 22.64 -3.57 -23.89
C TYR A 98 23.93 -3.25 -23.13
N GLU A 99 24.51 -2.08 -23.33
CA GLU A 99 25.69 -1.58 -22.61
C GLU A 99 25.29 -0.92 -21.29
N VAL A 100 25.79 -1.43 -20.15
CA VAL A 100 25.51 -0.90 -18.82
C VAL A 100 26.28 0.40 -18.58
N ILE A 101 25.56 1.47 -18.29
CA ILE A 101 26.13 2.81 -18.02
C ILE A 101 25.84 3.33 -16.60
N GLY A 102 24.94 2.68 -15.87
CA GLY A 102 24.49 3.12 -14.54
C GLY A 102 23.96 1.99 -13.67
N LYS A 103 24.12 2.08 -12.34
CA LYS A 103 23.23 1.41 -11.38
C LYS A 103 22.16 2.44 -10.98
N VAL A 104 20.89 2.08 -11.10
CA VAL A 104 19.74 2.93 -10.73
C VAL A 104 19.32 2.62 -9.29
N GLY A 105 19.22 1.34 -8.94
CA GLY A 105 18.81 0.90 -7.61
C GLY A 105 18.99 -0.61 -7.42
N SER A 106 18.79 -1.09 -6.20
CA SER A 106 18.76 -2.52 -5.89
C SER A 106 17.86 -2.79 -4.69
N GLY A 107 16.96 -3.75 -4.82
CA GLY A 107 16.06 -4.23 -3.76
C GLY A 107 15.98 -5.76 -3.77
N SER A 108 15.05 -6.35 -3.02
CA SER A 108 14.95 -7.81 -2.90
C SER A 108 14.55 -8.51 -4.22
N PHE A 109 13.87 -7.81 -5.12
CA PHE A 109 13.47 -8.35 -6.43
C PHE A 109 14.57 -8.24 -7.51
N GLY A 110 15.72 -7.64 -7.18
CA GLY A 110 16.86 -7.56 -8.10
C GLY A 110 17.57 -6.22 -8.12
N THR A 111 18.46 -6.05 -9.10
CA THR A 111 19.17 -4.78 -9.35
C THR A 111 18.68 -4.16 -10.65
N VAL A 112 18.43 -2.85 -10.64
CA VAL A 112 18.07 -2.07 -11.83
C VAL A 112 19.29 -1.29 -12.29
N HIS A 113 19.65 -1.48 -13.55
CA HIS A 113 20.73 -0.78 -14.23
C HIS A 113 20.18 0.20 -15.27
N GLN A 114 20.90 1.27 -15.53
CA GLN A 114 20.67 2.11 -16.71
C GLN A 114 21.59 1.59 -17.82
N ALA A 115 21.03 1.37 -19.01
CA ALA A 115 21.77 0.83 -20.14
C ALA A 115 21.42 1.53 -21.47
N LEU A 116 22.24 1.27 -22.49
CA LEU A 116 22.05 1.69 -23.88
C LEU A 116 21.89 0.46 -24.77
N GLU A 117 20.82 0.39 -25.57
CA GLU A 117 20.63 -0.62 -26.62
C GLU A 117 21.77 -0.53 -27.66
N LEU A 118 22.26 -1.63 -28.23
CA LEU A 118 23.26 -1.59 -29.31
C LEU A 118 22.64 -2.10 -30.61
N VAL A 119 22.75 -1.30 -31.68
CA VAL A 119 22.10 -1.56 -32.98
C VAL A 119 22.86 -2.61 -33.78
N ASP A 120 24.19 -2.57 -33.69
CA ASP A 120 25.07 -3.60 -34.19
C ASP A 120 25.85 -4.15 -33.00
N ALA A 121 25.46 -5.33 -32.52
CA ALA A 121 26.04 -5.93 -31.33
C ALA A 121 27.49 -6.43 -31.53
N GLU A 122 27.89 -6.68 -32.78
CA GLU A 122 29.24 -7.11 -33.17
C GLU A 122 30.18 -5.90 -33.25
N LYS A 123 29.74 -4.83 -33.91
CA LYS A 123 30.52 -3.59 -34.08
C LYS A 123 30.37 -2.61 -32.92
N ASN A 124 29.52 -2.93 -31.93
CA ASN A 124 29.09 -2.05 -30.84
C ASN A 124 28.56 -0.69 -31.34
N ILE A 125 27.87 -0.67 -32.49
CA ILE A 125 27.37 0.59 -33.06
C ILE A 125 26.16 1.07 -32.28
N ARG A 126 26.27 2.35 -31.92
CA ARG A 126 25.36 3.14 -31.12
C ARG A 126 24.33 3.85 -32.03
N LYS A 127 23.04 3.64 -31.78
CA LYS A 127 21.88 4.35 -32.39
C LYS A 127 22.05 5.86 -32.20
N GLU A 128 21.84 6.66 -33.25
CA GLU A 128 22.19 8.10 -33.22
C GLU A 128 21.29 8.97 -32.31
N ASN A 129 20.23 8.41 -31.72
CA ASN A 129 19.35 9.11 -30.77
C ASN A 129 19.00 8.19 -29.57
N PHE A 130 19.91 8.07 -28.59
CA PHE A 130 19.67 7.21 -27.45
C PHE A 130 18.69 7.76 -26.42
N ILE A 131 17.64 6.98 -26.20
CA ILE A 131 16.85 7.00 -24.97
C ILE A 131 17.41 5.90 -24.07
N PRO A 132 18.01 6.22 -22.89
CA PRO A 132 18.48 5.20 -21.97
C PRO A 132 17.34 4.30 -21.48
N VAL A 133 17.59 3.00 -21.42
CA VAL A 133 16.66 2.01 -20.86
C VAL A 133 17.03 1.70 -19.42
N ALA A 134 16.04 1.24 -18.65
CA ALA A 134 16.25 0.57 -17.38
C ALA A 134 16.26 -0.95 -17.63
N VAL A 135 17.25 -1.66 -17.10
CA VAL A 135 17.38 -3.11 -17.18
C VAL A 135 17.33 -3.68 -15.77
N LYS A 136 16.22 -4.34 -15.42
CA LYS A 136 16.02 -5.05 -14.14
C LYS A 136 16.56 -6.47 -14.28
N ARG A 137 17.51 -6.85 -13.44
CA ARG A 137 18.04 -8.21 -13.31
C ARG A 137 17.55 -8.82 -12.00
N SER A 138 16.71 -9.85 -12.11
CA SER A 138 16.15 -10.60 -11.00
C SER A 138 16.77 -12.00 -10.96
N SER A 139 17.22 -12.44 -9.79
CA SER A 139 17.80 -13.77 -9.56
C SER A 139 16.85 -14.61 -8.68
N PRO A 140 15.67 -15.01 -9.19
CA PRO A 140 14.65 -15.71 -8.41
C PRO A 140 15.22 -16.98 -7.75
N GLN A 141 14.89 -17.19 -6.48
CA GLN A 141 15.33 -18.37 -5.70
C GLN A 141 14.23 -19.41 -5.49
N LYS A 142 13.02 -19.16 -6.03
CA LYS A 142 11.86 -20.05 -5.94
C LYS A 142 11.00 -19.91 -7.21
N PRO A 143 10.26 -20.94 -7.64
CA PRO A 143 9.39 -20.89 -8.83
C PRO A 143 8.36 -19.75 -8.81
N GLU A 144 7.87 -19.37 -7.63
CA GLU A 144 6.90 -18.28 -7.46
C GLU A 144 7.52 -16.91 -7.71
N ILE A 145 8.81 -16.73 -7.41
CA ILE A 145 9.55 -15.49 -7.68
C ILE A 145 9.88 -15.41 -9.17
N LEU A 146 10.16 -16.55 -9.82
CA LEU A 146 10.29 -16.64 -11.28
C LEU A 146 8.96 -16.30 -11.98
N GLU A 147 7.83 -16.84 -11.50
CA GLU A 147 6.50 -16.46 -12.01
C GLU A 147 6.24 -14.95 -11.85
N ALA A 148 6.59 -14.37 -10.69
CA ALA A 148 6.41 -12.93 -10.44
C ALA A 148 7.26 -12.04 -11.38
N ALA A 149 8.54 -12.35 -11.57
CA ALA A 149 9.42 -11.59 -12.48
C ALA A 149 8.97 -11.68 -13.95
N LEU A 150 8.46 -12.83 -14.39
CA LEU A 150 7.86 -13.00 -15.71
C LEU A 150 6.49 -12.30 -15.83
N LEU A 151 5.72 -12.25 -14.74
CA LEU A 151 4.44 -11.53 -14.69
C LEU A 151 4.64 -10.02 -14.81
N GLU A 152 5.67 -9.45 -14.17
CA GLU A 152 6.04 -8.03 -14.32
C GLU A 152 6.28 -7.68 -15.80
N ALA A 153 7.12 -8.44 -16.51
CA ALA A 153 7.35 -8.27 -17.94
C ALA A 153 6.03 -8.32 -18.74
N LYS A 154 5.15 -9.29 -18.43
CA LYS A 154 3.85 -9.47 -19.08
C LYS A 154 2.83 -8.36 -18.76
N ILE A 155 2.91 -7.74 -17.58
CA ILE A 155 2.12 -6.57 -17.23
C ILE A 155 2.56 -5.38 -18.10
N LEU A 156 3.87 -5.10 -18.19
CA LEU A 156 4.36 -4.01 -19.02
C LEU A 156 4.04 -4.22 -20.52
N GLN A 157 4.09 -5.45 -21.03
CA GLN A 157 3.61 -5.77 -22.39
C GLN A 157 2.12 -5.44 -22.59
N LYS A 158 1.26 -5.80 -21.62
CA LYS A 158 -0.18 -5.52 -21.68
C LYS A 158 -0.54 -4.05 -21.47
N MET A 159 0.34 -3.30 -20.80
CA MET A 159 0.18 -1.87 -20.52
C MET A 159 0.89 -0.98 -21.55
N ALA A 160 1.39 -1.53 -22.66
CA ALA A 160 2.10 -0.80 -23.73
C ALA A 160 1.18 0.07 -24.62
N ASP A 161 0.09 0.61 -24.05
CA ASP A 161 -0.77 1.60 -24.70
C ASP A 161 -0.04 2.97 -24.73
N PRO A 162 0.12 3.63 -25.90
CA PRO A 162 0.81 4.92 -25.99
C PRO A 162 0.19 6.03 -25.13
N SER A 163 -1.07 5.90 -24.70
CA SER A 163 -1.69 6.85 -23.75
C SER A 163 -1.10 6.77 -22.34
N PHE A 164 -0.26 5.76 -22.05
CA PHE A 164 0.50 5.63 -20.81
C PHE A 164 2.00 5.93 -20.98
N ASP A 165 2.45 6.41 -22.15
CA ASP A 165 3.85 6.77 -22.37
C ASP A 165 4.32 7.83 -21.33
N GLY A 166 5.38 7.50 -20.61
CA GLY A 166 5.92 8.34 -19.52
C GLY A 166 5.22 8.18 -18.17
N LEU A 167 4.12 7.43 -18.08
CA LEU A 167 3.37 7.20 -16.83
C LEU A 167 3.68 5.84 -16.18
N LEU A 168 4.20 4.90 -16.95
CA LEU A 168 4.72 3.60 -16.51
C LEU A 168 5.87 3.15 -17.42
N PRO A 169 6.79 2.27 -16.97
CA PRO A 169 7.89 1.80 -17.82
C PRO A 169 7.36 1.01 -19.01
N ARG A 170 7.52 1.52 -20.23
CA ARG A 170 7.13 0.79 -21.44
C ARG A 170 8.07 -0.41 -21.63
N TYR A 171 7.49 -1.58 -21.84
CA TYR A 171 8.22 -2.81 -22.16
C TYR A 171 9.12 -2.62 -23.40
N VAL A 172 10.35 -3.13 -23.34
CA VAL A 172 11.28 -3.19 -24.49
C VAL A 172 11.55 -4.65 -24.86
N SER A 173 12.19 -5.41 -23.98
CA SER A 173 12.44 -6.85 -24.16
C SER A 173 12.61 -7.55 -22.80
N HIS A 174 12.44 -8.87 -22.75
CA HIS A 174 12.82 -9.66 -21.57
C HIS A 174 13.37 -11.03 -22.00
N GLY A 175 14.15 -11.65 -21.12
CA GLY A 175 14.76 -12.94 -21.34
C GLY A 175 15.00 -13.68 -20.04
N VAL A 176 15.07 -15.01 -20.14
CA VAL A 176 15.46 -15.89 -19.04
C VAL A 176 16.85 -16.41 -19.35
N ILE A 177 17.84 -16.06 -18.54
CA ILE A 177 19.20 -16.59 -18.64
C ILE A 177 19.21 -17.92 -17.87
N PRO A 178 19.39 -19.06 -18.55
CA PRO A 178 19.51 -20.35 -17.87
C PRO A 178 20.79 -20.38 -17.03
N PRO A 179 20.83 -21.15 -15.92
CA PRO A 179 22.07 -21.35 -15.18
C PRO A 179 23.13 -22.04 -16.07
N PRO A 180 24.43 -21.73 -15.90
CA PRO A 180 25.48 -22.31 -16.73
C PRO A 180 25.47 -23.85 -16.69
N PRO A 181 25.73 -24.54 -17.83
CA PRO A 181 25.83 -26.00 -17.85
C PRO A 181 26.82 -26.51 -16.81
N GLY A 182 26.36 -27.40 -15.91
CA GLY A 182 27.18 -27.96 -14.84
C GLY A 182 27.40 -27.06 -13.63
N SER A 183 26.75 -25.89 -13.52
CA SER A 183 26.69 -25.20 -12.22
C SER A 183 25.89 -25.99 -11.20
N ASP A 184 26.20 -25.82 -9.91
CA ASP A 184 25.39 -26.32 -8.79
C ASP A 184 23.90 -26.05 -9.05
N ILE A 185 23.04 -27.04 -8.79
CA ILE A 185 21.57 -26.99 -8.93
C ILE A 185 20.97 -25.78 -8.19
N LYS A 186 21.69 -25.26 -7.18
CA LYS A 186 21.34 -24.02 -6.46
C LYS A 186 21.47 -22.73 -7.29
N LYS A 187 22.23 -22.71 -8.38
CA LYS A 187 22.21 -21.56 -9.32
C LYS A 187 20.95 -21.65 -10.16
N GLN A 188 20.06 -20.70 -9.95
CA GLN A 188 18.76 -20.64 -10.62
C GLN A 188 18.82 -19.77 -11.87
N ALA A 189 17.80 -19.88 -12.72
CA ALA A 189 17.65 -19.02 -13.88
C ALA A 189 17.46 -17.56 -13.45
N GLU A 190 18.05 -16.63 -14.19
CA GLU A 190 17.85 -15.21 -13.98
C GLU A 190 16.83 -14.66 -14.96
N VAL A 191 16.04 -13.67 -14.55
CA VAL A 191 15.15 -12.92 -15.44
C VAL A 191 15.76 -11.54 -15.65
N VAL A 192 15.91 -11.15 -16.91
CA VAL A 192 16.39 -9.81 -17.30
C VAL A 192 15.29 -9.13 -18.11
N LEU A 193 14.86 -7.95 -17.68
CA LEU A 193 13.78 -7.17 -18.27
C LEU A 193 14.29 -5.76 -18.60
N ALA A 194 14.31 -5.42 -19.89
CA ALA A 194 14.54 -4.08 -20.40
C ALA A 194 13.21 -3.33 -20.55
N MET A 195 13.17 -2.10 -20.04
CA MET A 195 12.04 -1.18 -20.08
C MET A 195 12.51 0.27 -20.27
N THR A 196 11.65 1.17 -20.71
CA THR A 196 12.03 2.61 -20.78
C THR A 196 12.34 3.16 -19.40
N LYS A 197 13.43 3.92 -19.25
CA LYS A 197 13.67 4.68 -18.02
C LYS A 197 12.66 5.83 -17.93
N LEU A 198 12.00 5.98 -16.79
CA LEU A 198 11.12 7.11 -16.50
C LEU A 198 11.89 8.29 -15.89
N PRO A 199 11.44 9.54 -16.10
CA PRO A 199 11.98 10.73 -15.46
C PRO A 199 11.42 10.91 -14.03
N GLY A 200 11.94 11.90 -13.29
CA GLY A 200 11.53 12.21 -11.93
C GLY A 200 12.35 11.51 -10.84
N ILE A 201 11.88 11.65 -9.59
CA ILE A 201 12.46 11.07 -8.37
C ILE A 201 11.37 10.37 -7.53
N PRO A 202 11.70 9.40 -6.66
CA PRO A 202 10.72 8.76 -5.78
C PRO A 202 9.93 9.77 -4.96
N LEU A 203 8.62 9.56 -4.87
CA LEU A 203 7.69 10.51 -4.26
C LEU A 203 7.91 10.60 -2.74
N ASP A 204 8.28 9.51 -2.06
CA ASP A 204 8.65 9.56 -0.64
C ASP A 204 9.94 10.36 -0.40
N PHE A 205 10.96 10.16 -1.24
CA PHE A 205 12.17 10.99 -1.23
C PHE A 205 11.87 12.46 -1.54
N TRP A 206 10.93 12.76 -2.43
CA TRP A 206 10.51 14.14 -2.68
C TRP A 206 9.71 14.75 -1.52
N ILE A 207 8.80 14.00 -0.89
CA ILE A 207 8.06 14.45 0.30
C ILE A 207 9.02 14.67 1.47
N TYR A 208 9.84 13.68 1.81
CA TYR A 208 10.61 13.67 3.06
C TYR A 208 12.07 14.11 2.92
N GLY A 209 12.64 14.14 1.70
CA GLY A 209 14.04 14.53 1.44
C GLY A 209 15.07 13.58 2.05
N ILE A 210 14.64 12.40 2.47
CA ILE A 210 15.46 11.35 3.09
C ILE A 210 15.16 10.02 2.37
N ASP A 211 16.16 9.16 2.25
CA ASP A 211 16.02 7.88 1.57
C ASP A 211 15.30 6.81 2.44
N GLU A 212 15.03 5.66 1.83
CA GLU A 212 14.36 4.51 2.45
C GLU A 212 15.09 3.98 3.71
N GLN A 213 16.42 4.11 3.79
CA GLN A 213 17.19 3.64 4.95
C GLN A 213 17.10 4.64 6.11
N ALA A 214 17.10 5.94 5.80
CA ALA A 214 16.78 6.99 6.76
C ALA A 214 15.33 6.87 7.24
N LEU A 215 14.36 6.50 6.39
CA LEU A 215 12.96 6.26 6.81
C LEU A 215 12.82 5.13 7.85
N LYS A 216 13.67 4.10 7.80
CA LYS A 216 13.69 2.99 8.78
C LYS A 216 14.23 3.37 10.16
N SER A 217 14.91 4.52 10.27
CA SER A 217 15.63 4.94 11.49
C SER A 217 15.26 6.34 11.99
N VAL A 218 14.58 7.17 11.19
CA VAL A 218 14.13 8.51 11.59
C VAL A 218 13.12 8.43 12.73
N SER A 219 13.24 9.30 13.73
CA SER A 219 12.31 9.29 14.86
C SER A 219 10.89 9.66 14.42
N ILE A 220 9.88 8.90 14.87
CA ILE A 220 8.48 9.10 14.53
C ILE A 220 7.99 10.56 14.74
N PRO A 221 8.35 11.28 15.83
CA PRO A 221 8.00 12.69 15.96
C PRO A 221 8.59 13.57 14.86
N LYS A 222 9.84 13.31 14.45
CA LYS A 222 10.48 14.05 13.35
C LYS A 222 9.82 13.75 12.00
N MET A 223 9.38 12.51 11.77
CA MET A 223 8.72 12.12 10.52
C MET A 223 7.31 12.71 10.34
N VAL A 224 6.56 12.90 11.44
CA VAL A 224 5.15 13.33 11.37
C VAL A 224 4.91 14.79 11.74
N ASP A 225 5.76 15.36 12.58
CA ASP A 225 5.63 16.73 13.08
C ASP A 225 6.89 17.60 12.87
N GLY A 226 8.05 16.99 12.57
CA GLY A 226 9.31 17.70 12.37
C GLY A 226 9.49 18.29 10.98
N ASP A 227 10.44 19.21 10.87
CA ASP A 227 10.91 19.71 9.59
C ASP A 227 11.86 18.69 8.97
N LEU A 228 11.59 18.34 7.72
CA LEU A 228 12.35 17.39 6.91
C LEU A 228 12.79 18.08 5.61
N PRO A 229 13.93 17.70 5.02
CA PRO A 229 14.55 18.44 3.90
C PRO A 229 13.78 18.38 2.56
N GLY A 230 12.71 17.58 2.47
CA GLY A 230 11.86 17.49 1.28
C GLY A 230 10.72 18.53 1.23
N ALA A 231 9.68 18.22 0.48
CA ALA A 231 8.47 19.03 0.33
C ALA A 231 7.50 18.96 1.54
N CYS A 232 7.80 18.15 2.56
CA CYS A 232 7.01 18.00 3.78
C CYS A 232 6.71 19.37 4.41
N ARG A 233 5.43 19.65 4.64
CA ARG A 233 4.91 20.90 5.23
C ARG A 233 5.32 22.18 4.47
N THR A 234 5.67 22.10 3.19
CA THR A 234 6.05 23.28 2.38
C THR A 234 4.88 23.92 1.63
N ARG A 235 3.73 23.25 1.50
CA ARG A 235 2.65 23.64 0.60
C ARG A 235 1.40 24.14 1.32
N ARG A 236 0.70 25.05 0.65
CA ARG A 236 -0.65 25.51 1.02
C ARG A 236 -1.70 24.47 0.65
N LEU A 237 -2.85 24.47 1.30
CA LEU A 237 -3.85 23.41 1.13
C LEU A 237 -4.32 23.24 -0.32
N GLU A 238 -4.49 24.34 -1.07
CA GLU A 238 -4.88 24.29 -2.49
C GLU A 238 -3.90 23.48 -3.34
N HIS A 239 -2.61 23.78 -3.22
CA HIS A 239 -1.55 23.08 -3.96
C HIS A 239 -1.50 21.59 -3.59
N CYS A 240 -1.76 21.25 -2.33
CA CYS A 240 -1.84 19.84 -1.91
C CYS A 240 -3.02 19.13 -2.58
N ALA A 241 -4.19 19.79 -2.67
CA ALA A 241 -5.35 19.25 -3.35
C ALA A 241 -5.10 19.10 -4.86
N ASP A 242 -4.55 20.11 -5.53
CA ASP A 242 -4.23 20.07 -6.96
C ASP A 242 -3.24 18.94 -7.30
N MET A 243 -2.23 18.70 -6.46
CA MET A 243 -1.32 17.55 -6.63
C MET A 243 -2.03 16.20 -6.46
N CYS A 244 -2.97 16.08 -5.51
CA CYS A 244 -3.79 14.86 -5.38
C CYS A 244 -4.75 14.67 -6.57
N LEU A 245 -5.30 15.75 -7.13
CA LEU A 245 -6.14 15.71 -8.33
C LEU A 245 -5.33 15.27 -9.56
N GLU A 246 -4.08 15.71 -9.69
CA GLU A 246 -3.22 15.29 -10.79
C GLU A 246 -2.76 13.84 -10.65
N LEU A 247 -2.39 13.39 -9.45
CA LEU A 247 -2.17 11.96 -9.17
C LEU A 247 -3.39 11.12 -9.58
N LEU A 248 -4.61 11.55 -9.22
CA LEU A 248 -5.86 10.89 -9.62
C LEU A 248 -6.05 10.89 -11.15
N ARG A 249 -5.81 12.03 -11.82
CA ARG A 249 -5.92 12.17 -13.28
C ARG A 249 -5.04 11.15 -13.98
N THR A 250 -3.78 11.06 -13.56
CA THR A 250 -2.77 10.18 -14.16
C THR A 250 -3.04 8.70 -13.85
N MET A 251 -3.41 8.36 -12.62
CA MET A 251 -3.32 6.98 -12.12
C MET A 251 -4.62 6.18 -12.20
N CYS A 252 -5.79 6.82 -12.10
CA CYS A 252 -7.07 6.10 -12.24
C CYS A 252 -7.23 5.38 -13.60
N PRO A 253 -6.81 5.93 -14.75
CA PRO A 253 -6.79 5.21 -16.02
C PRO A 253 -5.89 3.96 -16.01
N ILE A 254 -4.70 4.05 -15.40
CA ILE A 254 -3.72 2.96 -15.29
C ILE A 254 -4.32 1.82 -14.46
N PHE A 255 -4.80 2.11 -13.24
CA PHE A 255 -5.39 1.08 -12.37
C PHE A 255 -6.74 0.55 -12.91
N SER A 256 -7.49 1.35 -13.66
CA SER A 256 -8.67 0.90 -14.42
C SER A 256 -8.34 -0.19 -15.44
N THR A 257 -7.18 -0.09 -16.11
CA THR A 257 -6.71 -1.11 -17.07
C THR A 257 -6.04 -2.29 -16.36
N LEU A 258 -5.14 -2.03 -15.41
CA LEU A 258 -4.39 -3.05 -14.68
C LEU A 258 -5.30 -4.07 -13.98
N ARG A 259 -6.34 -3.60 -13.27
CA ARG A 259 -7.25 -4.46 -12.48
C ARG A 259 -7.90 -5.60 -13.28
N LYS A 260 -7.98 -5.44 -14.60
CA LYS A 260 -8.59 -6.43 -15.52
C LYS A 260 -7.78 -7.73 -15.56
N PHE A 261 -6.49 -7.70 -15.21
CA PHE A 261 -5.61 -8.86 -15.25
C PHE A 261 -4.59 -8.97 -14.12
N ALA A 262 -4.32 -7.90 -13.35
CA ALA A 262 -3.43 -7.94 -12.20
C ALA A 262 -3.86 -7.01 -11.05
N PHE A 263 -3.39 -7.30 -9.84
CA PHE A 263 -3.34 -6.36 -8.70
C PHE A 263 -1.88 -5.97 -8.46
N HIS A 264 -1.62 -4.70 -8.12
CA HIS A 264 -0.26 -4.17 -7.96
C HIS A 264 0.37 -4.59 -6.63
N ARG A 265 -0.40 -4.56 -5.54
CA ARG A 265 0.01 -4.98 -4.18
C ARG A 265 1.11 -4.19 -3.49
N ASP A 266 1.66 -3.16 -4.12
CA ASP A 266 2.72 -2.33 -3.53
C ASP A 266 2.57 -0.86 -3.97
N ILE A 267 1.36 -0.33 -3.80
CA ILE A 267 1.09 1.09 -4.00
C ILE A 267 1.59 1.84 -2.77
N SER A 268 2.73 2.49 -2.93
CA SER A 268 3.51 3.17 -1.88
C SER A 268 4.15 4.42 -2.48
N ALA A 269 4.51 5.42 -1.67
CA ALA A 269 5.18 6.62 -2.20
C ALA A 269 6.59 6.33 -2.78
N HIS A 270 7.22 5.20 -2.45
CA HIS A 270 8.52 4.82 -3.04
C HIS A 270 8.38 4.24 -4.46
N ASN A 271 7.24 3.62 -4.79
CA ASN A 271 6.93 3.10 -6.14
C ASN A 271 6.28 4.13 -7.06
N PHE A 272 6.23 5.39 -6.66
CA PHE A 272 5.74 6.49 -7.50
C PHE A 272 6.87 7.47 -7.75
N LEU A 273 7.06 7.87 -9.00
CA LEU A 273 7.93 8.98 -9.36
C LEU A 273 7.11 10.25 -9.45
N ILE A 274 7.70 11.36 -9.03
CA ILE A 274 7.27 12.72 -9.36
C ILE A 274 8.34 13.38 -10.23
N ASP A 275 7.92 13.87 -11.39
CA ASP A 275 8.74 14.68 -12.28
C ASP A 275 8.20 16.12 -12.35
N ASP A 276 9.14 17.05 -12.58
CA ASP A 276 8.89 18.42 -13.00
C ASP A 276 7.85 19.22 -12.21
N VAL A 277 8.20 19.66 -10.99
CA VAL A 277 7.40 20.62 -10.20
C VAL A 277 7.67 22.08 -10.62
N LYS A 278 8.33 22.31 -11.76
CA LYS A 278 8.39 23.63 -12.38
C LYS A 278 6.99 23.96 -12.91
N ASP A 279 6.61 25.22 -12.85
CA ASP A 279 5.27 25.71 -13.23
C ASP A 279 4.09 25.03 -12.48
N ASN A 280 4.36 24.43 -11.32
CA ASN A 280 3.41 23.71 -10.45
C ASN A 280 2.68 22.49 -11.10
N THR A 281 3.08 22.03 -12.28
CA THR A 281 2.45 20.88 -12.98
C THR A 281 3.16 19.56 -12.68
N ALA A 282 2.98 19.03 -11.47
CA ALA A 282 3.56 17.75 -11.06
C ALA A 282 3.10 16.59 -11.98
N LYS A 283 4.05 15.86 -12.57
CA LYS A 283 3.77 14.66 -13.36
C LYS A 283 4.08 13.42 -12.53
N PHE A 284 3.17 12.46 -12.51
CA PHE A 284 3.35 11.22 -11.75
C PHE A 284 3.59 10.03 -12.68
N ALA A 285 4.42 9.09 -12.24
CA ALA A 285 4.57 7.79 -12.89
C ALA A 285 4.62 6.67 -11.84
N VAL A 286 4.17 5.47 -12.18
CA VAL A 286 4.16 4.30 -11.29
C VAL A 286 5.25 3.29 -11.70
N LEU A 287 5.90 2.68 -10.70
CA LEU A 287 7.02 1.75 -10.83
C LEU A 287 6.71 0.37 -10.22
N ASP A 288 7.62 -0.57 -10.51
CA ASP A 288 7.77 -1.89 -9.90
C ASP A 288 6.50 -2.75 -9.78
N PHE A 289 6.27 -3.60 -10.79
CA PHE A 289 5.22 -4.62 -10.76
C PHE A 289 5.73 -5.98 -10.24
N GLY A 290 6.92 -6.03 -9.62
CA GLY A 290 7.55 -7.27 -9.12
C GLY A 290 6.78 -7.97 -7.99
N LEU A 291 5.88 -7.25 -7.30
CA LEU A 291 4.94 -7.80 -6.31
C LEU A 291 3.52 -8.02 -6.84
N ALA A 292 3.28 -7.69 -8.10
CA ALA A 292 1.97 -7.84 -8.70
C ALA A 292 1.56 -9.31 -8.79
N VAL A 293 0.25 -9.56 -8.80
CA VAL A 293 -0.34 -10.90 -8.92
C VAL A 293 -1.43 -10.87 -9.97
N ARG A 294 -1.65 -12.00 -10.66
CA ARG A 294 -2.74 -12.10 -11.62
C ARG A 294 -4.10 -12.03 -10.91
N ALA A 295 -5.03 -11.24 -11.45
CA ALA A 295 -6.33 -11.01 -10.83
C ALA A 295 -7.22 -12.28 -10.78
N ASP A 296 -7.04 -13.21 -11.73
CA ASP A 296 -7.74 -14.50 -11.81
C ASP A 296 -7.24 -15.54 -10.79
N LYS A 297 -5.96 -15.46 -10.40
CA LYS A 297 -5.37 -16.24 -9.31
C LYS A 297 -5.67 -15.63 -7.94
N TRP A 298 -5.42 -14.33 -7.77
CA TRP A 298 -5.53 -13.64 -6.48
C TRP A 298 -6.89 -13.82 -5.79
N ARG A 299 -8.00 -13.75 -6.54
CA ARG A 299 -9.36 -13.92 -5.99
C ARG A 299 -9.57 -15.28 -5.29
N ARG A 300 -8.78 -16.29 -5.62
CA ARG A 300 -8.80 -17.64 -5.00
C ARG A 300 -7.63 -17.86 -4.04
N GLU A 301 -6.51 -17.20 -4.26
CA GLU A 301 -5.23 -17.45 -3.56
C GLU A 301 -4.85 -16.38 -2.51
N TRP A 302 -5.65 -15.32 -2.31
CA TRP A 302 -5.31 -14.20 -1.40
C TRP A 302 -4.93 -14.64 0.02
N GLY A 303 -5.57 -15.70 0.53
CA GLY A 303 -5.30 -16.23 1.87
C GLY A 303 -4.05 -17.10 1.96
N THR A 304 -3.64 -17.76 0.87
CA THR A 304 -2.49 -18.66 0.84
C THR A 304 -1.21 -17.98 0.33
N ARG A 305 -1.32 -16.85 -0.36
CA ARG A 305 -0.19 -16.03 -0.79
C ARG A 305 0.38 -15.21 0.37
N ASN A 306 1.72 -15.08 0.38
CA ASN A 306 2.45 -14.23 1.30
C ASN A 306 1.94 -12.79 1.22
N ILE A 307 1.83 -12.12 2.37
CA ILE A 307 1.63 -10.66 2.44
C ILE A 307 2.88 -9.98 1.87
N ALA A 308 2.66 -8.89 1.14
CA ALA A 308 3.70 -8.17 0.43
C ALA A 308 3.28 -6.71 0.23
N GLY A 309 4.27 -5.88 -0.08
CA GLY A 309 4.17 -4.43 -0.23
C GLY A 309 4.65 -3.68 1.00
N ASP A 310 4.67 -2.35 0.92
CA ASP A 310 5.04 -1.46 2.03
C ASP A 310 4.02 -1.53 3.19
N PRO A 311 4.44 -1.93 4.40
CA PRO A 311 3.56 -2.01 5.57
C PRO A 311 2.81 -0.71 5.87
N ARG A 312 3.33 0.47 5.52
CA ARG A 312 2.68 1.76 5.79
C ARG A 312 1.32 1.92 5.08
N TYR A 313 1.08 1.15 4.03
CA TYR A 313 -0.12 1.21 3.18
C TYR A 313 -0.96 -0.08 3.27
N PHE A 314 -0.67 -0.96 4.24
CA PHE A 314 -1.44 -2.17 4.48
C PHE A 314 -2.84 -1.85 5.03
N ALA A 315 -3.86 -2.43 4.38
CA ALA A 315 -5.22 -2.44 4.90
C ALA A 315 -5.30 -3.18 6.26
N PRO A 316 -6.26 -2.85 7.14
CA PRO A 316 -6.46 -3.57 8.41
C PRO A 316 -6.58 -5.09 8.22
N ALA A 317 -7.27 -5.53 7.16
CA ALA A 317 -7.34 -6.94 6.79
C ALA A 317 -5.97 -7.60 6.49
N ALA A 318 -5.00 -6.85 5.98
CA ALA A 318 -3.63 -7.34 5.79
C ALA A 318 -2.89 -7.49 7.13
N TRP A 319 -3.05 -6.52 8.05
CA TRP A 319 -2.54 -6.61 9.42
C TRP A 319 -3.16 -7.79 10.20
N MET A 320 -4.47 -8.01 10.03
CA MET A 320 -5.18 -9.18 10.57
C MET A 320 -4.65 -10.49 9.97
N GLN A 321 -4.39 -10.57 8.66
CA GLN A 321 -3.78 -11.76 8.04
C GLN A 321 -2.37 -12.02 8.58
N LEU A 322 -1.60 -10.95 8.85
CA LEU A 322 -0.22 -11.05 9.35
C LEU A 322 -0.16 -11.60 10.78
N THR A 323 -1.07 -11.13 11.63
CA THR A 323 -1.12 -11.39 13.08
C THR A 323 -1.95 -12.62 13.45
N CYS A 324 -3.11 -12.80 12.82
CA CYS A 324 -4.08 -13.86 13.13
C CYS A 324 -4.20 -14.93 12.04
N GLY A 325 -3.52 -14.77 10.90
CA GLY A 325 -3.58 -15.69 9.76
C GLY A 325 -4.82 -15.50 8.88
N HIS A 326 -4.77 -16.02 7.65
CA HIS A 326 -5.85 -15.85 6.67
C HIS A 326 -7.19 -16.43 7.10
N LYS A 327 -7.19 -17.50 7.92
CA LYS A 327 -8.43 -18.13 8.42
C LYS A 327 -9.22 -17.17 9.30
N TYR A 328 -8.55 -16.32 10.08
CA TYR A 328 -9.20 -15.29 10.89
C TYR A 328 -9.89 -14.25 10.00
N VAL A 329 -9.21 -13.79 8.94
CA VAL A 329 -9.78 -12.83 7.98
C VAL A 329 -10.96 -13.45 7.23
N ALA A 330 -10.82 -14.67 6.74
CA ALA A 330 -11.87 -15.39 6.01
C ALA A 330 -13.13 -15.64 6.85
N CYS A 331 -12.97 -15.91 8.15
CA CYS A 331 -14.06 -16.13 9.10
C CYS A 331 -14.43 -14.87 9.90
N HIS A 332 -13.99 -13.68 9.49
CA HIS A 332 -14.30 -12.44 10.21
C HIS A 332 -15.81 -12.15 10.13
N PRO A 333 -16.48 -11.77 11.24
CA PRO A 333 -17.94 -11.53 11.24
C PRO A 333 -18.40 -10.49 10.22
N GLU A 334 -17.54 -9.52 9.94
CA GLU A 334 -17.74 -8.51 8.91
C GLU A 334 -17.01 -8.91 7.62
N SER A 335 -17.75 -9.30 6.58
CA SER A 335 -17.21 -9.75 5.29
C SER A 335 -16.54 -8.64 4.47
N CYS A 336 -16.69 -7.37 4.88
CA CYS A 336 -16.08 -6.22 4.21
C CYS A 336 -14.55 -6.26 4.26
N TRP A 337 -13.93 -6.84 5.29
CA TRP A 337 -12.47 -6.97 5.40
C TRP A 337 -11.90 -7.96 4.36
N VAL A 338 -12.57 -9.12 4.18
CA VAL A 338 -12.26 -10.06 3.10
C VAL A 338 -12.40 -9.37 1.73
N LYS A 339 -13.51 -8.67 1.51
CA LYS A 339 -13.77 -7.92 0.27
C LYS A 339 -12.69 -6.87 0.01
N GLN A 340 -12.28 -6.14 1.05
CA GLN A 340 -11.23 -5.13 0.95
C GLN A 340 -9.91 -5.76 0.51
N TYR A 341 -9.46 -6.84 1.18
CA TYR A 341 -8.19 -7.48 0.85
C TYR A 341 -8.20 -8.25 -0.48
N ALA A 342 -9.26 -9.00 -0.77
CA ALA A 342 -9.34 -9.84 -1.97
C ALA A 342 -9.63 -9.03 -3.26
N HIS A 343 -10.22 -7.83 -3.16
CA HIS A 343 -10.69 -7.08 -4.34
C HIS A 343 -10.35 -5.59 -4.37
N ARG A 344 -9.99 -4.98 -3.22
CA ARG A 344 -9.77 -3.52 -3.11
C ARG A 344 -8.46 -3.15 -2.41
N LEU A 345 -7.48 -4.05 -2.30
CA LEU A 345 -6.20 -3.75 -1.64
C LEU A 345 -5.50 -2.55 -2.30
N ASP A 346 -5.44 -2.53 -3.65
CA ASP A 346 -4.86 -1.42 -4.41
C ASP A 346 -5.64 -0.11 -4.21
N HIS A 347 -6.96 -0.19 -3.98
CA HIS A 347 -7.78 0.99 -3.71
C HIS A 347 -7.42 1.56 -2.33
N TYR A 348 -7.33 0.71 -1.30
CA TYR A 348 -6.97 1.12 0.06
C TYR A 348 -5.60 1.82 0.09
N SER A 349 -4.57 1.16 -0.45
CA SER A 349 -3.20 1.66 -0.43
C SER A 349 -3.07 2.99 -1.21
N PHE A 350 -3.77 3.14 -2.33
CA PHE A 350 -3.83 4.41 -3.06
C PHE A 350 -4.59 5.51 -2.29
N GLY A 351 -5.69 5.16 -1.60
CA GLY A 351 -6.39 6.09 -0.70
C GLY A 351 -5.49 6.60 0.43
N MET A 352 -4.66 5.72 1.00
CA MET A 352 -3.65 6.11 1.99
C MET A 352 -2.56 7.01 1.40
N LEU A 353 -2.06 6.73 0.19
CA LEU A 353 -1.11 7.57 -0.53
C LEU A 353 -1.67 8.99 -0.81
N MET A 354 -2.95 9.11 -1.15
CA MET A 354 -3.61 10.41 -1.30
C MET A 354 -3.67 11.20 0.01
N LEU A 355 -3.96 10.54 1.14
CA LEU A 355 -3.99 11.20 2.45
C LEU A 355 -2.58 11.59 2.92
N GLU A 356 -1.57 10.77 2.64
CA GLU A 356 -0.17 11.11 2.85
C GLU A 356 0.22 12.37 2.06
N MET A 357 -0.01 12.39 0.75
CA MET A 357 0.27 13.59 -0.06
C MET A 357 -0.47 14.82 0.45
N LEU A 358 -1.76 14.71 0.76
CA LEU A 358 -2.57 15.84 1.24
C LEU A 358 -2.04 16.39 2.56
N PHE A 359 -1.78 15.54 3.56
CA PHE A 359 -1.48 15.99 4.92
C PHE A 359 0.01 16.12 5.24
N ALA A 360 0.90 15.40 4.55
CA ALA A 360 2.35 15.55 4.70
C ALA A 360 2.85 16.82 4.00
N LEU A 361 2.30 17.19 2.82
CA LEU A 361 2.68 18.42 2.13
C LEU A 361 2.09 19.67 2.78
N TRP A 362 0.91 19.57 3.38
CA TRP A 362 0.23 20.73 3.97
C TRP A 362 1.01 21.30 5.15
N LYS A 363 1.44 22.55 5.02
CA LYS A 363 2.18 23.30 6.05
C LYS A 363 1.40 23.35 7.37
N GLY A 364 0.12 23.69 7.27
CA GLY A 364 -0.83 23.78 8.38
C GLY A 364 -1.77 24.97 8.22
N PRO A 365 -2.77 25.11 9.12
CA PRO A 365 -3.73 26.20 9.07
C PRO A 365 -3.07 27.59 9.10
N GLU A 366 -1.92 27.72 9.76
CA GLU A 366 -1.15 28.96 9.91
C GLU A 366 -0.65 29.51 8.55
N ALA A 367 -0.56 28.64 7.53
CA ALA A 367 -0.13 29.02 6.18
C ALA A 367 -1.29 29.41 5.24
N ASP A 368 -2.53 29.14 5.66
CA ASP A 368 -3.75 29.48 4.93
C ASP A 368 -4.58 30.54 5.70
N GLU A 369 -4.12 30.98 6.88
CA GLU A 369 -4.76 32.01 7.70
C GLU A 369 -4.82 33.38 7.04
N GLU A 370 -3.83 33.77 6.22
CA GLU A 370 -3.89 35.03 5.48
C GLU A 370 -5.03 35.03 4.45
N ASP A 371 -5.18 33.96 3.67
CA ASP A 371 -6.27 33.80 2.71
C ASP A 371 -7.64 33.66 3.39
N TRP A 372 -7.70 32.95 4.52
CA TRP A 372 -8.93 32.82 5.30
C TRP A 372 -9.34 34.15 5.96
N ALA A 373 -8.38 34.94 6.46
CA ALA A 373 -8.65 36.26 7.04
C ALA A 373 -9.04 37.31 5.98
N GLN A 374 -8.48 37.23 4.77
CA GLN A 374 -8.86 38.10 3.65
C GLN A 374 -10.30 37.85 3.16
N SER A 375 -10.89 36.68 3.45
CA SER A 375 -12.27 36.36 3.05
C SER A 375 -13.37 37.07 3.87
N GLY A 376 -12.99 37.88 4.86
CA GLY A 376 -13.92 38.61 5.73
C GLY A 376 -14.33 37.82 6.97
N GLU A 377 -15.52 38.10 7.49
CA GLU A 377 -16.05 37.37 8.66
C GLU A 377 -16.42 35.94 8.26
N LEU A 378 -15.49 35.01 8.50
CA LEU A 378 -15.64 33.58 8.20
C LEU A 378 -16.98 33.07 8.75
N SER A 379 -17.81 32.50 7.88
CA SER A 379 -19.07 31.89 8.31
C SER A 379 -18.80 30.75 9.29
N ASP A 380 -19.74 30.52 10.21
CA ASP A 380 -19.59 29.46 11.23
C ASP A 380 -19.46 28.06 10.59
N GLN A 381 -19.95 27.89 9.36
CA GLN A 381 -19.76 26.69 8.57
C GLN A 381 -18.32 26.51 8.10
N VAL A 382 -17.61 27.57 7.69
CA VAL A 382 -16.17 27.48 7.37
C VAL A 382 -15.35 27.21 8.63
N LYS A 383 -15.72 27.82 9.77
CA LYS A 383 -15.10 27.50 11.08
C LYS A 383 -15.30 26.02 11.46
N SER A 384 -16.52 25.51 11.29
CA SER A 384 -16.87 24.10 11.50
C SER A 384 -16.05 23.16 10.60
N TRP A 385 -16.04 23.43 9.28
CA TRP A 385 -15.26 22.66 8.32
C TRP A 385 -13.75 22.67 8.63
N ARG A 386 -13.18 23.84 8.98
CA ARG A 386 -11.78 23.95 9.42
C ARG A 386 -11.53 23.09 10.66
N SER A 387 -12.46 23.05 11.62
CA SER A 387 -12.36 22.18 12.80
C SER A 387 -12.34 20.70 12.44
N SER A 388 -13.30 20.21 11.64
CA SER A 388 -13.33 18.82 11.17
C SER A 388 -12.10 18.47 10.31
N PHE A 389 -11.52 19.41 9.56
CA PHE A 389 -10.28 19.19 8.79
C PHE A 389 -9.06 19.00 9.70
N LEU A 390 -8.95 19.78 10.78
CA LEU A 390 -7.90 19.64 11.78
C LEU A 390 -8.06 18.34 12.59
N THR A 391 -9.29 17.94 12.91
CA THR A 391 -9.59 16.62 13.50
C THR A 391 -9.16 15.50 12.55
N THR A 392 -9.50 15.59 11.27
CA THR A 392 -9.10 14.60 10.24
C THR A 392 -7.59 14.50 10.06
N ARG A 393 -6.87 15.64 10.00
CA ARG A 393 -5.39 15.65 9.98
C ARG A 393 -4.82 14.99 11.24
N SER A 394 -5.43 15.21 12.39
CA SER A 394 -4.99 14.62 13.67
C SER A 394 -5.21 13.11 13.71
N ALA A 395 -6.34 12.63 13.18
CA ALA A 395 -6.60 11.21 12.97
C ALA A 395 -5.57 10.57 12.02
N TRP A 396 -5.28 11.23 10.88
CA TRP A 396 -4.26 10.75 9.94
C TRP A 396 -2.87 10.71 10.59
N LYS A 397 -2.48 11.73 11.36
CA LYS A 397 -1.21 11.73 12.10
C LYS A 397 -1.14 10.57 13.11
N ALA A 398 -2.23 10.26 13.82
CA ALA A 398 -2.26 9.14 14.77
C ALA A 398 -2.09 7.78 14.05
N TRP A 399 -2.84 7.57 12.96
CA TRP A 399 -2.71 6.39 12.09
C TRP A 399 -1.29 6.25 11.52
N TRP A 400 -0.74 7.33 10.95
CA TRP A 400 0.56 7.34 10.30
C TRP A 400 1.71 7.09 11.30
N LYS A 401 1.62 7.64 12.52
CA LYS A 401 2.58 7.33 13.61
C LYS A 401 2.60 5.84 13.95
N THR A 402 1.44 5.18 13.99
CA THR A 402 1.36 3.72 14.18
C THR A 402 1.96 2.97 12.99
N CYS A 403 1.58 3.32 11.76
CA CYS A 403 2.07 2.65 10.55
C CYS A 403 3.59 2.76 10.37
N VAL A 404 4.17 3.95 10.61
CA VAL A 404 5.62 4.16 10.60
C VAL A 404 6.31 3.34 11.70
N ARG A 405 5.74 3.26 12.91
CA ARG A 405 6.31 2.40 13.96
C ARG A 405 6.37 0.94 13.50
N LEU A 406 5.26 0.40 13.00
CA LEU A 406 5.19 -0.99 12.57
C LEU A 406 6.11 -1.28 11.38
N PHE A 407 6.26 -0.33 10.45
CA PHE A 407 7.27 -0.38 9.38
C PHE A 407 8.71 -0.44 9.92
N GLN A 408 9.04 0.39 10.91
CA GLN A 408 10.36 0.39 11.56
C GLN A 408 10.59 -0.89 12.37
N SER A 409 9.62 -1.36 13.15
CA SER A 409 9.69 -2.64 13.87
C SER A 409 9.86 -3.82 12.90
N PHE A 410 9.17 -3.82 11.76
CA PHE A 410 9.29 -4.84 10.73
C PHE A 410 10.68 -4.87 10.10
N HIS A 411 11.29 -3.72 9.79
CA HIS A 411 12.63 -3.67 9.22
C HIS A 411 13.74 -3.94 10.24
N ASN A 412 13.53 -3.62 11.52
CA ASN A 412 14.54 -3.80 12.58
C ASN A 412 14.50 -5.20 13.23
N GLY A 413 13.34 -5.85 13.30
CA GLY A 413 13.15 -7.16 13.98
C GLY A 413 12.36 -8.20 13.17
N GLY A 414 12.03 -7.91 11.90
CA GLY A 414 11.31 -8.82 11.02
C GLY A 414 9.83 -9.01 11.39
N ALA A 415 9.20 -9.99 10.74
CA ALA A 415 7.80 -10.35 10.96
C ALA A 415 7.51 -10.87 12.39
N HIS A 416 8.52 -11.41 13.08
CA HIS A 416 8.36 -11.98 14.42
C HIS A 416 8.26 -10.89 15.49
N ALA A 417 9.24 -9.98 15.57
CA ALA A 417 9.19 -8.87 16.53
C ALA A 417 7.94 -7.99 16.35
N LEU A 418 7.50 -7.82 15.09
CA LEU A 418 6.25 -7.15 14.77
C LEU A 418 5.01 -7.90 15.31
N ARG A 419 4.94 -9.23 15.16
CA ARG A 419 3.87 -10.04 15.75
C ARG A 419 3.88 -9.95 17.27
N ASP A 420 5.05 -9.97 17.89
CA ASP A 420 5.20 -9.84 19.33
C ASP A 420 4.74 -8.46 19.83
N GLU A 421 5.08 -7.38 19.12
CA GLU A 421 4.56 -6.03 19.39
C GLU A 421 3.01 -6.00 19.31
N PHE A 422 2.42 -6.66 18.31
CA PHE A 422 0.96 -6.78 18.20
C PHE A 422 0.33 -7.62 19.32
N LEU A 423 0.97 -8.71 19.76
CA LEU A 423 0.47 -9.58 20.83
C LEU A 423 0.56 -8.89 22.20
N VAL A 424 1.67 -8.19 22.48
CA VAL A 424 1.86 -7.43 23.73
C VAL A 424 0.89 -6.25 23.83
N ASN A 425 0.66 -5.54 22.72
CA ASN A 425 -0.28 -4.42 22.68
C ASN A 425 -1.75 -4.85 22.44
N ARG A 426 -2.04 -6.15 22.38
CA ARG A 426 -3.41 -6.63 22.23
C ARG A 426 -4.19 -6.40 23.52
N ASN A 427 -5.17 -5.50 23.46
CA ASN A 427 -6.13 -5.35 24.56
C ASN A 427 -6.87 -6.68 24.75
N PRO A 428 -6.75 -7.38 25.89
CA PRO A 428 -7.33 -8.72 26.07
C PRO A 428 -8.87 -8.72 25.99
N ASN A 429 -9.50 -7.56 26.18
CA ASN A 429 -10.95 -7.38 26.08
C ASN A 429 -11.43 -7.01 24.66
N LYS A 430 -10.52 -6.66 23.73
CA LYS A 430 -10.84 -6.45 22.31
C LYS A 430 -10.18 -7.53 21.45
N LYS A 431 -10.99 -8.25 20.66
CA LYS A 431 -10.45 -9.17 19.63
C LYS A 431 -9.72 -8.41 18.51
N GLN A 432 -10.11 -7.15 18.31
CA GLN A 432 -9.69 -6.21 17.28
C GLN A 432 -8.36 -5.53 17.62
N LEU A 433 -7.56 -5.17 16.62
CA LEU A 433 -6.22 -4.59 16.79
C LEU A 433 -6.32 -3.07 17.03
N ALA A 434 -5.35 -2.50 17.74
CA ALA A 434 -5.30 -1.05 17.98
C ALA A 434 -5.14 -0.22 16.68
N ILE A 435 -4.62 -0.85 15.62
CA ILE A 435 -4.55 -0.23 14.29
C ILE A 435 -5.97 -0.04 13.72
N ASP A 436 -6.87 -1.01 13.89
CA ASP A 436 -8.25 -0.95 13.38
C ASP A 436 -9.01 0.24 13.99
N ASP A 437 -8.90 0.47 15.31
CA ASP A 437 -9.46 1.63 16.01
C ASP A 437 -9.00 2.97 15.36
N HIS A 438 -7.73 3.06 14.95
CA HIS A 438 -7.19 4.22 14.24
C HIS A 438 -7.70 4.30 12.79
N CYS A 439 -7.87 3.17 12.09
CA CYS A 439 -8.39 3.14 10.72
C CYS A 439 -9.86 3.59 10.67
N ASP A 440 -10.66 3.12 11.63
CA ASP A 440 -12.08 3.43 11.72
C ASP A 440 -12.28 4.91 12.08
N PHE A 441 -11.49 5.44 13.03
CA PHE A 441 -11.51 6.86 13.36
C PHE A 441 -11.04 7.76 12.19
N LEU A 442 -10.00 7.37 11.47
CA LEU A 442 -9.57 8.05 10.24
C LEU A 442 -10.67 8.00 9.17
N SER A 443 -11.24 6.83 8.91
CA SER A 443 -12.29 6.64 7.90
C SER A 443 -13.54 7.45 8.23
N ALA A 444 -13.95 7.48 9.51
CA ALA A 444 -15.08 8.26 9.99
C ALA A 444 -14.85 9.76 9.84
N THR A 445 -13.69 10.27 10.29
CA THR A 445 -13.37 11.71 10.20
C THR A 445 -13.22 12.17 8.76
N VAL A 446 -12.49 11.43 7.90
CA VAL A 446 -12.41 11.72 6.45
C VAL A 446 -13.81 11.71 5.83
N LYS A 447 -14.69 10.76 6.18
CA LYS A 447 -16.07 10.70 5.67
C LYS A 447 -16.92 11.89 6.13
N GLU A 448 -16.79 12.32 7.38
CA GLU A 448 -17.50 13.48 7.93
C GLU A 448 -17.19 14.74 7.13
N ILE A 449 -15.90 15.02 6.87
CA ILE A 449 -15.51 16.21 6.11
C ILE A 449 -15.66 16.06 4.58
N ALA A 450 -15.64 14.82 4.08
CA ALA A 450 -15.97 14.52 2.70
C ALA A 450 -17.47 14.73 2.38
N ALA A 451 -18.34 14.69 3.38
CA ALA A 451 -19.78 14.86 3.20
C ALA A 451 -20.07 16.14 2.39
N PRO A 452 -20.96 16.09 1.38
CA PRO A 452 -21.30 17.27 0.59
C PRO A 452 -21.88 18.35 1.49
N CYS A 453 -21.07 19.34 1.82
CA CYS A 453 -21.50 20.51 2.55
C CYS A 453 -22.18 21.42 1.53
N THR A 454 -23.48 21.21 1.33
CA THR A 454 -24.30 21.86 0.30
C THR A 454 -24.30 23.38 0.38
N ASP A 455 -23.93 23.91 1.55
CA ASP A 455 -24.01 25.34 1.87
C ASP A 455 -22.62 25.96 2.14
N VAL A 456 -21.52 25.19 2.01
CA VAL A 456 -20.16 25.78 2.03
C VAL A 456 -20.00 26.71 0.82
N PRO A 457 -19.48 27.94 1.02
CA PRO A 457 -19.37 28.93 -0.05
C PRO A 457 -18.62 28.40 -1.28
N GLU A 458 -18.99 28.91 -2.46
CA GLU A 458 -18.67 28.38 -3.80
C GLU A 458 -17.17 28.35 -4.20
N GLY A 459 -16.24 28.53 -3.26
CA GLY A 459 -14.80 28.53 -3.50
C GLY A 459 -14.28 27.20 -4.06
N GLU A 460 -13.55 27.29 -5.17
CA GLU A 460 -12.95 26.15 -5.87
C GLU A 460 -12.08 25.28 -4.95
N LEU A 461 -11.34 25.88 -4.01
CA LEU A 461 -10.55 25.18 -3.00
C LEU A 461 -11.39 24.13 -2.23
N TYR A 462 -12.57 24.49 -1.74
CA TYR A 462 -13.41 23.58 -0.97
C TYR A 462 -13.92 22.43 -1.83
N LYS A 463 -14.27 22.70 -3.09
CA LYS A 463 -14.69 21.66 -4.06
C LYS A 463 -13.56 20.67 -4.32
N LYS A 464 -12.34 21.17 -4.59
CA LYS A 464 -11.12 20.36 -4.79
C LYS A 464 -10.83 19.48 -3.57
N VAL A 465 -10.73 20.07 -2.38
CA VAL A 465 -10.38 19.35 -1.13
C VAL A 465 -11.47 18.35 -0.74
N SER A 466 -12.75 18.74 -0.80
CA SER A 466 -13.87 17.83 -0.52
C SER A 466 -13.88 16.65 -1.49
N PHE A 467 -13.64 16.86 -2.79
CA PHE A 467 -13.53 15.77 -3.75
C PHE A 467 -12.37 14.81 -3.45
N VAL A 468 -11.18 15.32 -3.15
CA VAL A 468 -10.02 14.49 -2.76
C VAL A 468 -10.36 13.64 -1.53
N LEU A 469 -11.00 14.22 -0.51
CA LEU A 469 -11.42 13.52 0.70
C LEU A 469 -12.54 12.50 0.45
N GLN A 470 -13.52 12.80 -0.41
CA GLN A 470 -14.56 11.84 -0.83
C GLN A 470 -13.97 10.62 -1.50
N VAL A 471 -13.03 10.83 -2.43
CA VAL A 471 -12.35 9.73 -3.10
C VAL A 471 -11.49 8.94 -2.11
N ALA A 472 -10.69 9.60 -1.28
CA ALA A 472 -9.90 8.93 -0.25
C ALA A 472 -10.77 8.11 0.72
N SER A 473 -11.90 8.66 1.18
CA SER A 473 -12.87 7.95 2.04
C SER A 473 -13.40 6.67 1.39
N GLU A 474 -13.88 6.73 0.15
CA GLU A 474 -14.39 5.56 -0.57
C GLU A 474 -13.30 4.51 -0.88
N LEU A 475 -12.06 4.96 -1.04
CA LEU A 475 -10.91 4.08 -1.28
C LEU A 475 -10.48 3.33 -0.01
N ILE A 476 -10.35 4.02 1.14
CA ILE A 476 -9.96 3.38 2.41
C ILE A 476 -11.10 2.62 3.10
N ASN A 477 -12.36 2.98 2.86
CA ASN A 477 -13.53 2.33 3.44
C ASN A 477 -13.64 0.85 2.97
N PRO A 478 -13.65 -0.15 3.87
CA PRO A 478 -13.83 -1.56 3.53
C PRO A 478 -15.13 -1.86 2.76
N THR A 479 -16.18 -1.08 3.02
CA THR A 479 -17.50 -1.20 2.38
C THR A 479 -17.64 -0.40 1.08
N GLY A 480 -16.65 0.44 0.76
CA GLY A 480 -16.68 1.33 -0.40
C GLY A 480 -16.88 0.58 -1.73
N LYS A 481 -17.52 1.26 -2.68
CA LYS A 481 -17.96 0.63 -3.94
C LYS A 481 -17.38 1.29 -5.19
N THR A 482 -16.81 2.50 -5.03
CA THR A 482 -16.32 3.30 -6.14
C THR A 482 -15.26 2.57 -6.98
N ARG A 483 -15.45 2.61 -8.30
CA ARG A 483 -14.58 2.00 -9.32
C ARG A 483 -13.58 3.04 -9.87
N TRP A 484 -12.36 2.65 -10.26
CA TRP A 484 -11.36 3.56 -10.87
C TRP A 484 -11.91 4.44 -12.02
N GLN A 485 -12.77 3.88 -12.89
CA GLN A 485 -13.40 4.63 -13.99
C GLN A 485 -14.34 5.73 -13.49
N GLU A 486 -15.08 5.46 -12.41
CA GLU A 486 -16.02 6.40 -11.80
C GLU A 486 -15.28 7.58 -11.17
N ILE A 487 -14.15 7.32 -10.50
CA ILE A 487 -13.26 8.36 -9.95
C ILE A 487 -12.77 9.28 -11.07
N HIS A 488 -12.23 8.69 -12.14
CA HIS A 488 -11.75 9.45 -13.30
C HIS A 488 -12.87 10.27 -13.96
N TRP A 489 -14.07 9.70 -14.12
CA TRP A 489 -15.22 10.43 -14.67
C TRP A 489 -15.68 11.58 -13.76
N ARG A 490 -15.76 11.37 -12.44
CA ARG A 490 -16.11 12.44 -11.49
C ARG A 490 -15.06 13.55 -11.48
N LEU A 491 -13.78 13.22 -11.61
CA LEU A 491 -12.68 14.17 -11.73
C LEU A 491 -12.80 15.01 -13.02
N LEU A 492 -13.08 14.38 -14.17
CA LEU A 492 -13.32 15.10 -15.43
C LEU A 492 -14.53 16.04 -15.36
N ASN A 493 -15.53 15.74 -14.54
CA ASN A 493 -16.65 16.66 -14.29
C ASN A 493 -16.22 17.84 -13.41
N LEU A 494 -15.51 17.57 -12.30
CA LEU A 494 -14.98 18.61 -11.40
C LEU A 494 -14.14 19.65 -12.15
N THR A 495 -13.34 19.22 -13.12
CA THR A 495 -12.44 20.07 -13.91
C THR A 495 -13.08 20.63 -15.20
N GLY A 496 -14.35 20.33 -15.48
CA GLY A 496 -15.06 20.73 -16.70
C GLY A 496 -14.53 20.08 -18.00
N GLU A 497 -13.66 19.07 -17.89
CA GLU A 497 -13.04 18.37 -19.01
C GLU A 497 -13.97 17.33 -19.66
N ALA A 498 -14.95 16.81 -18.93
CA ALA A 498 -15.91 15.83 -19.42
C ALA A 498 -16.67 16.31 -20.67
N SER A 499 -17.05 17.59 -20.72
CA SER A 499 -17.70 18.22 -21.89
C SER A 499 -16.78 18.24 -23.11
N LYS A 500 -15.48 18.46 -22.92
CA LYS A 500 -14.47 18.46 -24.00
C LYS A 500 -14.31 17.04 -24.58
N LEU A 501 -14.33 16.02 -23.72
CA LEU A 501 -14.22 14.61 -24.12
C LEU A 501 -15.42 14.15 -24.95
N HIS A 502 -16.64 14.51 -24.55
CA HIS A 502 -17.87 14.17 -25.31
C HIS A 502 -17.87 14.80 -26.71
N THR A 503 -17.46 16.06 -26.83
CA THR A 503 -17.34 16.74 -28.14
C THR A 503 -16.32 16.06 -29.04
N ARG A 504 -15.15 15.67 -28.52
CA ARG A 504 -14.15 14.90 -29.28
C ARG A 504 -14.68 13.55 -29.74
N ARG A 505 -15.39 12.80 -28.89
CA ARG A 505 -15.97 11.49 -29.24
C ARG A 505 -17.04 11.61 -30.33
N ARG A 506 -17.91 12.62 -30.26
CA ARG A 506 -18.89 12.91 -31.33
C ARG A 506 -18.22 13.30 -32.65
N HIS A 507 -17.17 14.12 -32.60
CA HIS A 507 -16.48 14.53 -33.82
C HIS A 507 -15.80 13.34 -34.52
N ARG A 508 -15.14 12.46 -33.76
CA ARG A 508 -14.49 11.24 -34.30
C ARG A 508 -15.48 10.27 -34.96
N ILE A 509 -16.64 10.04 -34.33
CA ILE A 509 -17.71 9.21 -34.90
C ILE A 509 -18.29 9.84 -36.19
N SER A 510 -18.20 11.15 -36.35
CA SER A 510 -18.67 11.87 -37.53
C SER A 510 -17.66 11.93 -38.69
N THR A 511 -16.39 11.58 -38.48
CA THR A 511 -15.31 11.75 -39.49
C THR A 511 -14.64 10.46 -39.92
N GLU A 512 -14.74 9.36 -39.16
CA GLU A 512 -14.24 8.05 -39.59
C GLU A 512 -15.31 7.32 -40.45
N PRO A 513 -14.99 6.88 -41.68
CA PRO A 513 -15.95 6.19 -42.54
C PRO A 513 -16.39 4.85 -41.93
N THR A 514 -17.68 4.55 -42.03
CA THR A 514 -18.40 3.48 -41.31
C THR A 514 -18.02 2.03 -41.67
N SER A 515 -16.98 1.81 -42.47
CA SER A 515 -16.62 0.50 -43.04
C SER A 515 -15.75 -0.41 -42.16
N SER A 516 -15.28 0.02 -40.98
CA SER A 516 -14.34 -0.76 -40.15
C SER A 516 -14.82 -1.09 -38.72
N PHE A 517 -15.97 -0.60 -38.26
CA PHE A 517 -16.35 -0.64 -36.84
C PHE A 517 -16.99 -1.95 -36.34
N GLY A 518 -17.26 -2.92 -37.21
CA GLY A 518 -18.00 -4.16 -36.86
C GLY A 518 -17.36 -4.98 -35.73
N ALA A 519 -16.03 -5.01 -35.62
CA ALA A 519 -15.34 -5.88 -34.65
C ALA A 519 -15.10 -5.24 -33.27
N VAL A 520 -15.04 -3.90 -33.18
CA VAL A 520 -14.64 -3.20 -31.93
C VAL A 520 -15.83 -2.91 -31.02
N ALA A 521 -17.02 -2.67 -31.58
CA ALA A 521 -18.24 -2.47 -30.81
C ALA A 521 -18.69 -3.76 -30.09
N GLN A 522 -18.44 -4.92 -30.67
CA GLN A 522 -18.86 -6.22 -30.14
C GLN A 522 -18.09 -6.60 -28.86
N ILE A 523 -16.77 -6.36 -28.83
CA ILE A 523 -15.91 -6.59 -27.65
C ILE A 523 -16.29 -5.66 -26.48
N ALA A 524 -16.83 -4.47 -26.75
CA ALA A 524 -17.28 -3.56 -25.69
C ALA A 524 -18.58 -4.03 -25.01
N ALA A 525 -19.50 -4.65 -25.76
CA ALA A 525 -20.76 -5.18 -25.23
C ALA A 525 -20.53 -6.45 -24.40
N GLU A 526 -19.69 -7.39 -24.87
CA GLU A 526 -19.40 -8.66 -24.18
C GLU A 526 -18.68 -8.49 -22.83
N VAL A 527 -18.08 -7.32 -22.56
CA VAL A 527 -17.38 -7.01 -21.31
C VAL A 527 -18.28 -6.32 -20.26
N GLU A 528 -19.44 -5.78 -20.64
CA GLU A 528 -20.38 -5.19 -19.67
C GLU A 528 -21.37 -6.22 -19.06
N GLU A 529 -21.67 -7.33 -19.74
CA GLU A 529 -22.61 -8.36 -19.24
C GLU A 529 -21.97 -9.45 -18.35
N SER A 530 -20.64 -9.52 -18.21
CA SER A 530 -19.97 -10.64 -17.51
C SER A 530 -19.60 -10.39 -16.03
N ASP A 531 -19.94 -9.22 -15.47
CA ASP A 531 -19.49 -8.77 -14.13
C ASP A 531 -20.62 -8.79 -13.06
N ASP A 532 -21.82 -9.28 -13.41
CA ASP A 532 -22.93 -9.48 -12.48
C ASP A 532 -22.78 -10.78 -11.65
N GLU A 533 -23.26 -10.72 -10.41
CA GLU A 533 -22.93 -11.60 -9.29
C GLU A 533 -23.00 -13.12 -9.54
N ALA A 534 -21.87 -13.71 -9.94
CA ALA A 534 -21.57 -15.10 -9.60
C ALA A 534 -21.30 -15.21 -8.09
N GLN A 535 -22.36 -15.33 -7.28
CA GLN A 535 -22.22 -15.72 -5.88
C GLN A 535 -21.51 -17.09 -5.82
N PRO A 536 -20.52 -17.28 -4.92
CA PRO A 536 -19.87 -18.57 -4.77
C PRO A 536 -20.87 -19.57 -4.20
N THR A 537 -21.40 -20.45 -5.05
CA THR A 537 -22.07 -21.67 -4.61
C THR A 537 -21.08 -22.47 -3.78
N VAL A 538 -21.38 -22.64 -2.49
CA VAL A 538 -20.62 -23.53 -1.61
C VAL A 538 -20.93 -24.96 -2.05
N GLU A 539 -20.14 -25.48 -2.99
CA GLU A 539 -20.16 -26.89 -3.32
C GLU A 539 -19.70 -27.69 -2.09
N SER A 540 -20.62 -28.50 -1.57
CA SER A 540 -20.36 -29.45 -0.50
C SER A 540 -19.24 -30.41 -0.91
N MET A 541 -18.16 -30.48 -0.13
CA MET A 541 -17.10 -31.45 -0.37
C MET A 541 -17.66 -32.89 -0.37
N PRO A 542 -17.30 -33.74 -1.35
CA PRO A 542 -17.63 -35.14 -1.31
C PRO A 542 -16.87 -35.82 -0.17
N SER A 543 -17.61 -36.49 0.72
CA SER A 543 -17.05 -37.34 1.76
C SER A 543 -16.73 -38.72 1.18
N ASP A 544 -15.52 -38.91 0.65
CA ASP A 544 -15.04 -40.24 0.26
C ASP A 544 -14.01 -40.79 1.26
N SER A 545 -14.24 -42.03 1.66
CA SER A 545 -13.49 -42.76 2.67
C SER A 545 -12.64 -43.86 2.02
N SER A 546 -11.34 -43.89 2.32
CA SER A 546 -10.51 -45.11 2.39
C SER A 546 -9.05 -44.76 2.71
N PHE A 547 -8.31 -45.74 3.23
CA PHE A 547 -6.96 -45.66 3.83
C PHE A 547 -6.92 -44.86 5.15
N GLY A 548 -6.24 -45.32 6.19
CA GLY A 548 -5.50 -46.57 6.40
C GLY A 548 -5.01 -46.61 7.85
N SER A 549 -4.89 -47.79 8.45
CA SER A 549 -4.59 -47.96 9.88
C SER A 549 -3.13 -47.59 10.24
N ASP A 550 -2.96 -46.84 11.33
CA ASP A 550 -2.18 -47.25 12.53
C ASP A 550 -1.73 -46.03 13.37
N ALA A 551 -2.25 -45.90 14.59
CA ALA A 551 -1.59 -45.31 15.78
C ALA A 551 -2.57 -45.22 16.97
N ASP A 552 -2.60 -46.24 17.83
CA ASP A 552 -3.13 -46.09 19.19
C ASP A 552 -2.09 -45.42 20.09
N LEU A 553 -2.42 -44.29 20.74
CA LEU A 553 -2.33 -44.14 22.21
C LEU A 553 -2.90 -42.81 22.75
N LEU A 554 -3.79 -42.94 23.74
CA LEU A 554 -4.02 -42.01 24.88
C LEU A 554 -4.24 -40.50 24.64
N VAL A 555 -5.51 -40.08 24.52
CA VAL A 555 -6.04 -38.97 25.34
C VAL A 555 -7.41 -39.35 25.91
N THR A 556 -7.66 -38.98 27.17
CA THR A 556 -8.83 -39.34 27.98
C THR A 556 -10.14 -38.67 27.56
N LYS A 557 -11.26 -39.38 27.80
CA LYS A 557 -12.63 -38.85 27.74
C LYS A 557 -12.80 -37.58 28.60
N VAL A 558 -13.24 -36.49 27.96
CA VAL A 558 -14.20 -35.53 28.54
C VAL A 558 -15.28 -35.25 27.49
N GLY A 559 -16.53 -35.17 27.92
CA GLY A 559 -17.69 -35.34 27.05
C GLY A 559 -18.04 -34.16 26.14
N SER A 560 -18.61 -34.48 24.99
CA SER A 560 -19.41 -33.58 24.15
C SER A 560 -20.60 -33.00 24.92
N ASN A 561 -20.77 -31.67 24.90
CA ASN A 561 -22.06 -30.96 25.03
C ASN A 561 -21.85 -29.43 24.88
N TYR A 562 -21.54 -28.96 23.66
CA TYR A 562 -21.48 -27.52 23.33
C TYR A 562 -21.91 -27.25 21.87
N SER A 563 -23.17 -27.56 21.54
CA SER A 563 -23.84 -27.14 20.29
C SER A 563 -25.13 -26.36 20.53
N ASP A 564 -25.76 -26.48 21.69
CA ASP A 564 -27.14 -26.02 21.93
C ASP A 564 -27.26 -24.66 22.64
N GLU A 565 -26.16 -24.02 23.04
CA GLU A 565 -26.21 -22.70 23.69
C GLU A 565 -26.16 -21.52 22.71
N ALA A 566 -25.42 -21.65 21.60
CA ALA A 566 -25.33 -20.58 20.60
C ALA A 566 -26.69 -20.20 20.01
N ASP A 567 -27.55 -21.20 19.78
CA ASP A 567 -28.89 -21.02 19.22
C ASP A 567 -29.95 -20.56 20.26
N LYS A 568 -29.59 -20.54 21.55
CA LYS A 568 -30.41 -19.95 22.64
C LYS A 568 -30.13 -18.45 22.81
N VAL A 569 -28.87 -18.04 22.69
CA VAL A 569 -28.45 -16.63 22.84
C VAL A 569 -28.97 -15.76 21.68
N SER A 570 -29.05 -16.29 20.46
CA SER A 570 -29.55 -15.56 19.27
C SER A 570 -31.02 -15.11 19.39
N ARG A 571 -31.82 -15.74 20.27
CA ARG A 571 -33.27 -15.54 20.37
C ARG A 571 -33.69 -14.52 21.44
N LEU A 572 -32.77 -14.10 22.31
CA LEU A 572 -33.03 -13.12 23.38
C LEU A 572 -33.57 -11.75 22.89
N PRO A 573 -33.11 -11.16 21.77
CA PRO A 573 -33.64 -9.87 21.29
C PRO A 573 -35.12 -9.92 20.89
N ALA A 574 -35.56 -11.04 20.28
CA ALA A 574 -36.95 -11.26 19.91
C ALA A 574 -37.84 -11.41 21.16
N LEU A 575 -37.36 -12.14 22.17
CA LEU A 575 -38.06 -12.33 23.45
C LEU A 575 -38.24 -11.00 24.21
N ARG A 576 -37.19 -10.17 24.29
CA ARG A 576 -37.26 -8.81 24.89
C ARG A 576 -38.23 -7.89 24.15
N THR A 577 -38.31 -8.00 22.82
CA THR A 577 -39.26 -7.22 22.01
C THR A 577 -40.71 -7.65 22.26
N ALA A 578 -40.98 -8.95 22.34
CA ALA A 578 -42.31 -9.51 22.63
C ALA A 578 -42.80 -9.18 24.06
N LEU A 579 -41.91 -9.18 25.06
CA LEU A 579 -42.25 -8.76 26.42
C LEU A 579 -42.58 -7.27 26.50
N LYS A 580 -41.84 -6.41 25.80
CA LYS A 580 -42.08 -4.95 25.78
C LYS A 580 -43.37 -4.53 25.07
N SER A 581 -43.89 -5.32 24.13
CA SER A 581 -45.10 -4.97 23.36
C SER A 581 -46.42 -5.32 24.06
N GLY A 582 -46.39 -5.99 25.22
CA GLY A 582 -47.59 -6.30 26.02
C GLY A 582 -48.59 -7.28 25.39
N HIS A 583 -48.25 -7.89 24.24
CA HIS A 583 -49.17 -8.74 23.47
C HIS A 583 -49.31 -10.16 24.08
N ARG A 584 -50.17 -10.32 25.09
CA ARG A 584 -50.51 -11.62 25.69
C ARG A 584 -51.34 -12.58 24.78
N ARG A 585 -51.55 -12.26 23.51
CA ARG A 585 -52.56 -12.93 22.65
C ARG A 585 -52.05 -13.61 21.37
N ILE A 586 -50.74 -13.83 21.24
CA ILE A 586 -50.13 -14.58 20.13
C ILE A 586 -49.35 -15.78 20.68
N TRP A 587 -50.06 -16.74 21.29
CA TRP A 587 -49.47 -17.95 21.89
C TRP A 587 -50.36 -19.21 21.68
N THR A 588 -50.92 -19.38 20.48
CA THR A 588 -51.66 -20.61 20.11
C THR A 588 -51.40 -21.14 18.69
N GLU A 589 -50.66 -20.43 17.82
CA GLU A 589 -50.49 -20.85 16.40
C GLU A 589 -49.05 -21.25 16.01
N THR A 590 -48.05 -21.05 16.86
CA THR A 590 -46.62 -21.27 16.51
C THR A 590 -45.96 -22.51 17.12
N GLY A 591 -46.72 -23.39 17.77
CA GLY A 591 -46.23 -24.70 18.23
C GLY A 591 -45.14 -24.69 19.33
N LEU A 592 -44.86 -23.54 19.94
CA LEU A 592 -43.83 -23.40 20.97
C LEU A 592 -44.30 -23.93 22.33
N ARG A 593 -43.46 -24.76 22.97
CA ARG A 593 -43.66 -25.17 24.38
C ARG A 593 -43.41 -23.99 25.32
N VAL A 594 -44.12 -24.00 26.46
CA VAL A 594 -44.00 -23.02 27.54
C VAL A 594 -42.55 -22.94 28.05
N PRO A 595 -41.96 -21.75 28.26
CA PRO A 595 -40.59 -21.61 28.77
C PRO A 595 -40.43 -22.12 30.20
N ASP A 596 -39.23 -22.60 30.52
CA ASP A 596 -38.85 -22.94 31.90
C ASP A 596 -38.82 -21.70 32.81
N LYS A 597 -39.10 -21.89 34.10
CA LYS A 597 -39.07 -20.86 35.15
C LYS A 597 -37.72 -20.14 35.24
N GLU A 598 -36.63 -20.86 34.96
CA GLU A 598 -35.27 -20.32 34.93
C GLU A 598 -35.08 -19.29 33.79
N MET A 599 -35.66 -19.52 32.60
CA MET A 599 -35.57 -18.58 31.48
C MET A 599 -36.33 -17.27 31.75
N LEU A 600 -37.43 -17.32 32.48
CA LEU A 600 -38.17 -16.11 32.87
C LEU A 600 -37.33 -15.24 33.83
N LYS A 601 -36.68 -15.85 34.83
CA LYS A 601 -35.75 -15.12 35.71
C LYS A 601 -34.56 -14.51 34.96
N ALA A 602 -33.99 -15.24 34.00
CA ALA A 602 -32.87 -14.75 33.19
C ALA A 602 -33.25 -13.59 32.25
N ALA A 603 -34.53 -13.44 31.88
CA ALA A 603 -35.03 -12.35 31.05
C ALA A 603 -35.49 -11.11 31.85
N GLU A 604 -35.78 -11.27 33.14
CA GLU A 604 -36.08 -10.19 34.09
C GLU A 604 -34.80 -9.54 34.67
N SER A 605 -33.64 -10.20 34.50
CA SER A 605 -32.30 -9.66 34.79
C SER A 605 -31.67 -8.90 33.60
#